data_AF-A0A358D6K3-F1
#
_entry.id   AF-A0A358D6K3-F1
#
_cell.length_a   1.000
_cell.length_b   1.000
_cell.length_c   1.000
_cell.angle_alpha   90.00
_cell.angle_beta   90.00
_cell.angle_gamma   90.00
#
_symmetry.space_group_name_H-M   'P 1'
#
loop_
_entity.id
_entity.type
_entity.pdbx_description
1 polymer ?
#
loop_
_entity_poly.entity_id
_entity_poly.type
_entity_poly.pdbx_seq_one_letter_code
_entity_poly.pdbx_strand_id
1 'polypeptide(L)'
;MSDAATRAVEAAERAAAIAQAAASRAAEAAGEAMQAAEAAGAVATGAAHAVGVDPFVFRLAIFVLAIFVGYYVVWSVTPALHTPLMAVTNAISGIIVVGAMLQLASGVLVVQILAAIAVLLASINIFGGFAVTRRMLAMFSKGEAR
;
A
#
# COMPACT_ATOMS: atom_id res chain seq x y z
N MET A 1 23.59 21.61 -34.56
CA MET A 1 22.24 21.59 -33.94
C MET A 1 21.65 20.18 -33.81
N SER A 2 22.07 19.19 -34.63
CA SER A 2 21.65 17.77 -34.55
C SER A 2 22.04 17.04 -33.26
N ASP A 3 23.17 17.42 -32.66
CA ASP A 3 23.79 16.65 -31.57
C ASP A 3 23.06 16.80 -30.23
N ALA A 4 22.52 17.98 -29.95
CA ALA A 4 21.76 18.26 -28.72
C ALA A 4 20.37 17.58 -28.75
N ALA A 5 19.72 17.55 -29.92
CA ALA A 5 18.45 16.88 -30.11
C ALA A 5 18.57 15.35 -29.95
N THR A 6 19.66 14.77 -30.47
CA THR A 6 19.92 13.32 -30.39
C THR A 6 20.16 12.88 -28.94
N ARG A 7 20.95 13.66 -28.17
CA ARG A 7 21.19 13.38 -26.74
C ARG A 7 19.94 13.53 -25.87
N ALA A 8 19.02 14.43 -26.25
CA ALA A 8 17.76 14.61 -25.54
C ALA A 8 16.80 13.42 -25.76
N VAL A 9 16.74 12.89 -26.99
CA VAL A 9 15.96 11.67 -27.30
C VAL A 9 16.54 10.47 -26.58
N GLU A 10 17.86 10.29 -26.60
CA GLU A 10 18.53 9.16 -25.94
C GLU A 10 18.38 9.22 -24.40
N ALA A 11 18.38 10.42 -23.81
CA ALA A 11 18.09 10.61 -22.40
C ALA A 11 16.63 10.27 -22.04
N ALA A 12 15.68 10.60 -22.92
CA ALA A 12 14.27 10.25 -22.74
C ALA A 12 14.02 8.73 -22.84
N GLU A 13 14.68 8.06 -23.79
CA GLU A 13 14.62 6.60 -23.94
C GLU A 13 15.21 5.87 -22.74
N ARG A 14 16.35 6.35 -22.21
CA ARG A 14 16.95 5.80 -20.99
C ARG A 14 16.05 6.02 -19.76
N ALA A 15 15.40 7.18 -19.66
CA ALA A 15 14.44 7.44 -18.58
C ALA A 15 13.21 6.52 -18.67
N ALA A 16 12.68 6.28 -19.87
CA ALA A 16 11.60 5.33 -20.10
C ALA A 16 12.03 3.90 -19.74
N ALA A 17 13.24 3.48 -20.13
CA ALA A 17 13.78 2.17 -19.79
C ALA A 17 13.93 1.96 -18.28
N ILE A 18 14.40 2.97 -17.54
CA ILE A 18 14.50 2.92 -16.07
C ILE A 18 13.11 2.83 -15.43
N ALA A 19 12.12 3.58 -15.93
CA ALA A 19 10.75 3.52 -15.43
C ALA A 19 10.12 2.14 -15.68
N GLN A 20 10.39 1.53 -16.83
CA GLN A 20 9.87 0.21 -17.20
C GLN A 20 10.56 -0.92 -16.40
N ALA A 21 11.86 -0.77 -16.11
CA ALA A 21 12.59 -1.67 -15.21
C ALA A 21 12.12 -1.55 -13.75
N ALA A 22 11.78 -0.35 -13.28
CA ALA A 22 11.19 -0.16 -11.96
C ALA A 22 9.78 -0.75 -11.88
N ALA A 23 8.97 -0.59 -12.93
CA ALA A 23 7.61 -1.14 -13.02
C ALA A 23 7.60 -2.68 -13.03
N SER A 24 8.52 -3.33 -13.76
CA SER A 24 8.63 -4.79 -13.80
C SER A 24 9.04 -5.37 -12.45
N ARG A 25 10.06 -4.78 -11.78
CA ARG A 25 10.46 -5.19 -10.43
C ARG A 25 9.35 -4.99 -9.39
N ALA A 26 8.60 -3.89 -9.50
CA ALA A 26 7.45 -3.64 -8.64
C ALA A 26 6.33 -4.66 -8.88
N ALA A 27 6.12 -5.08 -10.13
CA ALA A 27 5.14 -6.11 -10.49
C ALA A 27 5.56 -7.50 -9.97
N GLU A 28 6.85 -7.84 -10.03
CA GLU A 28 7.40 -9.09 -9.46
C GLU A 28 7.22 -9.11 -7.94
N ALA A 29 7.63 -8.05 -7.24
CA ALA A 29 7.46 -7.94 -5.80
C ALA A 29 5.99 -7.93 -5.36
N ALA A 30 5.11 -7.31 -6.15
CA ALA A 30 3.66 -7.37 -5.92
C ALA A 30 3.10 -8.78 -6.14
N GLY A 31 3.61 -9.52 -7.13
CA GLY A 31 3.26 -10.91 -7.38
C GLY A 31 3.67 -11.83 -6.23
N GLU A 32 4.87 -11.66 -5.69
CA GLU A 32 5.35 -12.40 -4.51
C GLU A 32 4.52 -12.10 -3.26
N ALA A 33 4.23 -10.82 -3.00
CA ALA A 33 3.39 -10.41 -1.88
C ALA A 33 1.95 -10.92 -2.03
N MET A 34 1.41 -10.92 -3.25
CA MET A 34 0.08 -11.45 -3.54
C MET A 34 0.03 -12.97 -3.39
N GLN A 35 1.05 -13.70 -3.84
CA GLN A 35 1.15 -15.15 -3.59
C GLN A 35 1.24 -15.47 -2.11
N ALA A 36 2.00 -14.69 -1.33
CA ALA A 36 2.08 -14.86 0.12
C ALA A 36 0.72 -14.60 0.82
N ALA A 37 0.01 -13.56 0.41
CA ALA A 37 -1.32 -13.23 0.91
C ALA A 37 -2.37 -14.28 0.49
N GLU A 38 -2.29 -14.76 -0.75
CA GLU A 38 -3.18 -15.80 -1.27
C GLU A 38 -2.92 -17.14 -0.59
N ALA A 39 -1.66 -17.50 -0.32
CA ALA A 39 -1.33 -18.70 0.46
C ALA A 39 -1.88 -18.63 1.88
N ALA A 40 -1.75 -17.49 2.56
CA ALA A 40 -2.35 -17.28 3.88
C ALA A 40 -3.88 -17.35 3.83
N GLY A 41 -4.49 -16.72 2.83
CA GLY A 41 -5.93 -16.76 2.58
C GLY A 41 -6.43 -18.17 2.21
N ALA A 42 -5.65 -18.95 1.48
CA ALA A 42 -5.97 -20.30 1.03
C ALA A 42 -5.89 -21.32 2.17
N VAL A 43 -4.93 -21.18 3.10
CA VAL A 43 -4.91 -21.99 4.33
C VAL A 43 -6.19 -21.77 5.14
N ALA A 44 -6.59 -20.51 5.28
CA ALA A 44 -7.75 -20.14 6.07
C ALA A 44 -9.07 -20.51 5.36
N THR A 45 -9.15 -20.31 4.05
CA THR A 45 -10.29 -20.70 3.20
C THR A 45 -10.39 -22.21 3.02
N GLY A 46 -9.27 -22.93 2.99
CA GLY A 46 -9.19 -24.39 2.93
C GLY A 46 -9.67 -25.03 4.23
N ALA A 47 -9.31 -24.46 5.37
CA ALA A 47 -9.87 -24.84 6.67
C ALA A 47 -11.40 -24.61 6.72
N ALA A 48 -11.90 -23.53 6.12
CA ALA A 48 -13.33 -23.24 6.04
C ALA A 48 -14.10 -24.18 5.09
N HIS A 49 -13.54 -24.48 3.91
CA HIS A 49 -14.13 -25.44 2.96
C HIS A 49 -14.16 -26.87 3.50
N ALA A 50 -13.15 -27.28 4.28
CA ALA A 50 -13.14 -28.57 4.97
C ALA A 50 -14.31 -28.73 5.96
N VAL A 51 -14.89 -27.62 6.43
CA VAL A 51 -16.02 -27.58 7.38
C VAL A 51 -17.33 -27.14 6.69
N GLY A 52 -17.32 -26.91 5.37
CA GLY A 52 -18.51 -26.52 4.58
C GLY A 52 -18.96 -25.07 4.76
N VAL A 53 -18.07 -24.18 5.20
CA VAL A 53 -18.39 -22.76 5.42
C VAL A 53 -18.27 -21.97 4.11
N ASP A 54 -19.30 -21.18 3.80
CA ASP A 54 -19.36 -20.33 2.60
C ASP A 54 -18.21 -19.27 2.57
N PRO A 55 -17.55 -19.03 1.42
CA PRO A 55 -16.44 -18.08 1.31
C PRO A 55 -16.78 -16.64 1.72
N PHE A 56 -18.02 -16.19 1.51
CA PHE A 56 -18.45 -14.87 1.95
C PHE A 56 -18.58 -14.83 3.47
N VAL A 57 -19.22 -15.85 4.07
CA VAL A 57 -19.31 -15.97 5.55
C VAL A 57 -17.92 -16.01 6.17
N PHE A 58 -16.98 -16.71 5.53
CA PHE A 58 -15.60 -16.78 5.98
C PHE A 58 -14.90 -15.41 5.95
N ARG A 59 -14.97 -14.67 4.83
CA ARG A 59 -14.41 -13.31 4.72
C ARG A 59 -15.08 -12.33 5.67
N LEU A 60 -16.39 -12.49 5.89
CA LEU A 60 -17.15 -11.69 6.85
C LEU A 60 -16.68 -11.96 8.29
N ALA A 61 -16.40 -13.22 8.65
CA ALA A 61 -15.84 -13.56 9.95
C ALA A 61 -14.47 -12.91 10.16
N ILE A 62 -13.57 -12.95 9.16
CA ILE A 62 -12.29 -12.23 9.20
C ILE A 62 -12.51 -10.73 9.40
N PHE A 63 -13.44 -10.12 8.65
CA PHE A 63 -13.76 -8.71 8.77
C PHE A 63 -14.22 -8.32 10.18
N VAL A 64 -15.14 -9.09 10.77
CA VAL A 64 -15.63 -8.86 12.13
C VAL A 64 -14.51 -9.05 13.17
N LEU A 65 -13.70 -10.10 13.04
CA LEU A 65 -12.54 -10.32 13.91
C LEU A 65 -11.52 -9.18 13.80
N ALA A 66 -11.27 -8.64 12.60
CA ALA A 66 -10.39 -7.50 12.40
C ALA A 66 -10.91 -6.22 13.09
N ILE A 67 -12.23 -6.01 13.14
CA ILE A 67 -12.84 -4.89 13.91
C ILE A 67 -12.54 -5.04 15.40
N PHE A 68 -12.72 -6.25 15.96
CA PHE A 68 -12.40 -6.51 17.37
C PHE A 68 -10.93 -6.24 17.65
N VAL A 69 -10.02 -6.76 16.82
CA VAL A 69 -8.58 -6.50 16.96
C VAL A 69 -8.28 -5.00 16.90
N GLY A 70 -8.83 -4.28 15.92
CA GLY A 70 -8.64 -2.84 15.78
C GLY A 70 -9.11 -2.05 17.01
N TYR A 71 -10.26 -2.41 17.57
CA TYR A 71 -10.77 -1.83 18.81
C TYR A 71 -9.79 -2.02 19.97
N TYR A 72 -9.34 -3.25 20.24
CA TYR A 72 -8.42 -3.52 21.35
C TYR A 72 -7.05 -2.88 21.17
N VAL A 73 -6.57 -2.75 19.93
CA VAL A 73 -5.29 -2.08 19.61
C VAL A 73 -5.34 -0.58 19.93
N VAL A 74 -6.47 0.08 19.69
CA VAL A 74 -6.61 1.54 19.89
C VAL A 74 -7.06 1.89 21.31
N TRP A 75 -7.77 1.00 22.00
CA TRP A 75 -8.41 1.29 23.29
C TRP A 75 -7.42 1.69 24.41
N SER A 76 -6.20 1.16 24.40
CA SER A 76 -5.24 1.32 25.51
C SER A 76 -4.05 2.23 25.17
N VAL A 77 -4.24 3.21 24.28
CA VAL A 77 -3.19 4.17 23.95
C VAL A 77 -3.09 5.29 24.99
N THR A 78 -1.88 5.74 25.29
CA THR A 78 -1.64 6.89 26.18
C THR A 78 -2.30 8.15 25.59
N PRO A 79 -2.98 9.00 26.37
CA PRO A 79 -3.69 10.18 25.85
C PRO A 79 -2.83 11.13 25.01
N ALA A 80 -1.53 11.22 25.33
CA ALA A 80 -0.57 12.02 24.57
C ALA A 80 -0.34 11.52 23.13
N LEU A 81 -0.73 10.27 22.83
CA LEU A 81 -0.51 9.63 21.54
C LEU A 81 -1.74 9.65 20.62
N HIS A 82 -2.88 10.23 21.03
CA HIS A 82 -4.07 10.28 20.15
C HIS A 82 -3.80 11.05 18.84
N THR A 83 -3.06 12.15 18.88
CA THR A 83 -2.71 12.92 17.69
C THR A 83 -1.70 12.17 16.78
N PRO A 84 -0.60 11.60 17.30
CA PRO A 84 0.25 10.69 16.53
C PRO A 84 -0.51 9.47 15.97
N LEU A 85 -1.43 8.90 16.74
CA LEU A 85 -2.21 7.74 16.32
C LEU A 85 -3.14 8.09 15.16
N MET A 86 -3.76 9.27 15.19
CA MET A 86 -4.56 9.77 14.07
C MET A 86 -3.72 9.94 12.79
N ALA A 87 -2.46 10.36 12.92
CA ALA A 87 -1.55 10.44 11.77
C ALA A 87 -1.16 9.04 11.23
N VAL A 88 -0.94 8.07 12.12
CA VAL A 88 -0.65 6.68 11.75
C VAL A 88 -1.84 6.04 11.02
N THR A 89 -3.06 6.21 11.53
CA THR A 89 -4.25 5.62 10.89
C THR A 89 -4.52 6.24 9.52
N ASN A 90 -4.18 7.52 9.34
CA ASN A 90 -4.17 8.13 8.01
C ASN A 90 -3.15 7.44 7.09
N ALA A 91 -1.93 7.20 7.54
CA ALA A 91 -0.92 6.50 6.73
C ALA A 91 -1.31 5.04 6.39
N ILE A 92 -1.92 4.32 7.34
CA ILE A 92 -2.41 2.94 7.15
C ILE A 92 -3.56 2.90 6.15
N SER A 93 -4.41 3.94 6.09
CA SER A 93 -5.48 4.02 5.09
C SER A 93 -4.97 4.01 3.64
N GLY A 94 -3.68 4.28 3.42
CA GLY A 94 -2.99 4.12 2.14
C GLY A 94 -2.97 2.71 1.56
N ILE A 95 -3.45 1.68 2.29
CA ILE A 95 -3.62 0.29 1.79
C ILE A 95 -4.42 0.21 0.48
N ILE A 96 -5.23 1.23 0.16
CA ILE A 96 -5.92 1.38 -1.12
C ILE A 96 -4.99 1.30 -2.34
N VAL A 97 -3.69 1.57 -2.17
CA VAL A 97 -2.68 1.45 -3.24
C VAL A 97 -2.65 0.04 -3.84
N VAL A 98 -2.87 -0.99 -3.02
CA VAL A 98 -2.87 -2.39 -3.47
C VAL A 98 -3.99 -2.61 -4.49
N GLY A 99 -5.19 -2.13 -4.21
CA GLY A 99 -6.32 -2.22 -5.13
C GLY A 99 -6.09 -1.46 -6.43
N ALA A 100 -5.49 -0.27 -6.34
CA ALA A 100 -5.16 0.54 -7.52
C ALA A 100 -4.10 -0.14 -8.41
N MET A 101 -3.07 -0.76 -7.82
CA MET A 101 -2.03 -1.46 -8.56
C MET A 101 -2.57 -2.66 -9.35
N LEU A 102 -3.50 -3.42 -8.79
CA LEU A 102 -4.17 -4.52 -9.49
C LEU A 102 -4.89 -4.04 -10.76
N GLN A 103 -5.35 -2.80 -10.76
CA GLN A 103 -6.16 -2.24 -11.82
C GLN A 103 -5.34 -1.60 -12.96
N LEU A 104 -4.02 -1.40 -12.76
CA LEU A 104 -3.10 -0.88 -13.79
C LEU A 104 -2.99 -1.80 -15.01
N ALA A 105 -3.13 -3.11 -14.81
CA ALA A 105 -3.08 -4.11 -15.88
C ALA A 105 -4.44 -4.31 -16.60
N SER A 106 -5.43 -3.46 -16.33
CA SER A 106 -6.75 -3.58 -16.94
C SER A 106 -6.73 -3.34 -18.45
N GLY A 107 -7.54 -4.04 -19.23
CA GLY A 107 -7.63 -3.82 -20.69
C GLY A 107 -8.34 -2.53 -21.12
N VAL A 108 -8.79 -1.70 -20.17
CA VAL A 108 -9.62 -0.53 -20.43
C VAL A 108 -8.83 0.74 -20.09
N LEU A 109 -8.53 1.56 -21.09
CA LEU A 109 -7.66 2.75 -20.95
C LEU A 109 -8.11 3.72 -19.85
N VAL A 110 -9.42 4.00 -19.76
CA VAL A 110 -9.98 4.88 -18.72
C VAL A 110 -9.67 4.33 -17.33
N VAL A 111 -9.75 3.02 -17.16
CA VAL A 111 -9.52 2.36 -15.89
C VAL A 111 -8.03 2.34 -15.54
N GLN A 112 -7.13 2.16 -16.51
CA GLN A 112 -5.69 2.32 -16.30
C GLN A 112 -5.31 3.75 -15.88
N ILE A 113 -5.90 4.77 -16.50
CA ILE A 113 -5.64 6.19 -16.16
C ILE A 113 -6.13 6.48 -14.74
N LEU A 114 -7.33 6.04 -14.37
CA LEU A 114 -7.86 6.19 -13.02
C LEU A 114 -7.01 5.42 -12.00
N ALA A 115 -6.54 4.22 -12.34
CA ALA A 115 -5.63 3.45 -11.50
C ALA A 115 -4.29 4.17 -11.29
N ALA A 116 -3.72 4.78 -12.34
CA ALA A 116 -2.49 5.56 -12.23
C ALA A 116 -2.66 6.79 -11.31
N ILE A 117 -3.78 7.50 -11.43
CA ILE A 117 -4.12 8.61 -10.53
C ILE A 117 -4.32 8.11 -9.10
N ALA A 118 -5.01 6.99 -8.92
CA ALA A 118 -5.24 6.39 -7.61
C ALA A 118 -3.92 5.97 -6.93
N VAL A 119 -2.98 5.38 -7.67
CA VAL A 119 -1.64 5.07 -7.16
C VAL A 119 -0.89 6.34 -6.76
N LEU A 120 -0.95 7.40 -7.56
CA LEU A 120 -0.34 8.69 -7.21
C LEU A 120 -0.91 9.24 -5.90
N LEU A 121 -2.24 9.31 -5.77
CA LEU A 121 -2.89 9.83 -4.57
C LEU A 121 -2.62 8.95 -3.34
N ALA A 122 -2.66 7.63 -3.50
CA ALA A 122 -2.34 6.70 -2.42
C ALA A 122 -0.88 6.84 -1.97
N SER A 123 0.05 7.05 -2.91
CA SER A 123 1.46 7.29 -2.56
C SER A 123 1.63 8.56 -1.72
N ILE A 124 0.92 9.65 -2.04
CA ILE A 124 0.94 10.88 -1.24
C ILE A 124 0.43 10.61 0.18
N ASN A 125 -0.64 9.84 0.32
CA ASN A 125 -1.20 9.46 1.62
C ASN A 125 -0.20 8.65 2.47
N ILE A 126 0.46 7.66 1.86
CA ILE A 126 1.47 6.81 2.52
C ILE A 126 2.68 7.67 2.93
N PHE A 127 3.33 8.34 1.97
CA PHE A 127 4.56 9.10 2.24
C PHE A 127 4.30 10.28 3.18
N GLY A 128 3.23 11.04 2.95
CA GLY A 128 2.85 12.17 3.79
C GLY A 128 2.47 11.72 5.21
N GLY A 129 1.63 10.69 5.33
CA GLY A 129 1.19 10.14 6.60
C GLY A 129 2.36 9.64 7.45
N PHE A 130 3.28 8.85 6.87
CA PHE A 130 4.44 8.35 7.60
C PHE A 130 5.50 9.43 7.90
N ALA A 131 5.72 10.40 7.01
CA ALA A 131 6.65 11.50 7.27
C ALA A 131 6.20 12.38 8.44
N VAL A 132 4.92 12.74 8.48
CA VAL A 132 4.33 13.53 9.57
C VAL A 132 4.32 12.73 10.88
N THR A 133 3.94 11.45 10.82
CA THR A 133 3.98 10.56 11.99
C THR A 133 5.38 10.49 12.60
N ARG A 134 6.42 10.30 11.78
CA ARG A 134 7.82 10.28 12.28
C ARG A 134 8.18 11.59 12.97
N ARG A 135 7.83 12.74 12.39
CA ARG A 135 8.05 14.05 13.01
C ARG A 135 7.29 14.20 14.33
N MET A 136 6.08 13.67 14.42
CA MET A 136 5.27 13.71 15.65
C MET A 136 5.85 12.81 16.75
N LEU A 137 6.28 11.60 16.40
CA LEU A 137 6.86 10.65 17.35
C LEU A 137 8.27 11.07 17.83
N ALA A 138 9.04 11.75 16.97
CA ALA A 138 10.35 12.30 17.33
C ALA A 138 10.28 13.35 18.47
N MET A 139 9.10 13.95 18.71
CA MET A 139 8.89 14.87 19.84
C MET A 139 8.75 14.14 21.19
N PHE A 140 8.56 12.81 21.18
CA PHE A 140 8.43 11.98 22.38
C PHE A 140 9.69 11.18 22.71
N SER A 141 10.66 11.09 21.80
CA SER A 141 11.98 10.55 22.11
C SER A 141 12.76 11.54 22.96
N LYS A 142 13.04 11.19 24.23
CA LYS A 142 13.98 11.94 25.07
C LYS A 142 15.40 11.76 24.53
N GLY A 143 15.88 12.76 23.79
CA GLY A 143 17.29 13.03 23.51
C GLY A 143 18.03 12.00 22.64
N GLU A 144 18.22 12.35 21.37
CA GLU A 144 19.59 12.49 20.88
C GLU A 144 19.85 13.99 20.76
N ALA A 145 20.94 14.43 21.39
CA ALA A 145 21.48 15.75 21.20
C ALA A 145 21.90 15.91 19.74
N ARG A 146 21.49 17.05 19.14
CA ARG A 146 21.77 17.58 17.79
C ARG A 146 20.64 17.40 16.78
#